data_AF-W2TL08-F1
#
_entry.id   AF-W2TL08-F1
#
_cell.length_a   1.000
_cell.length_b   1.000
_cell.length_c   1.000
_cell.angle_alpha   90.00
_cell.angle_beta   90.00
_cell.angle_gamma   90.00
#
_symmetry.space_group_name_H-M   'P 1'
#
loop_
_entity.id
_entity.type
_entity.pdbx_description
1 polymer ?
#
loop_
_entity_poly.entity_id
_entity_poly.type
_entity_poly.pdbx_seq_one_letter_code
_entity_poly.pdbx_strand_id
1 'polypeptide(L)'
;MEVPEAELINEFECQYYGFSPAGFTDSVYNIAIKSWEEAVKEVVSKEPRLARVANNKMFLTELTGMIFDRKAVRMAFNTFTDRVLKYIFRIPRCVTLPEHMDTFMLMLSDDPNQMDVSDLDRQCKKLEDCIVEKRFILNDLNEEIREANDVVEVLSTLVMELEKISPSADLESINISCGDINVTG
;
A
#
# COMPACT_ATOMS: atom_id res chain seq x y z
N MET A 1 11.45 -13.79 25.10
CA MET A 1 10.27 -14.60 24.74
C MET A 1 10.68 -15.39 23.50
N GLU A 2 11.09 -16.64 23.69
CA GLU A 2 11.54 -17.50 22.59
C GLU A 2 10.31 -17.93 21.80
N VAL A 3 10.07 -17.25 20.68
CA VAL A 3 9.02 -17.62 19.73
C VAL A 3 9.49 -18.90 19.02
N PRO A 4 8.67 -19.96 18.95
CA PRO A 4 9.05 -21.20 18.29
C PRO A 4 9.49 -20.92 16.86
N GLU A 5 10.71 -21.30 16.50
CA GLU A 5 11.32 -21.11 15.16
C GLU A 5 10.47 -21.66 14.00
N ALA A 6 9.43 -22.44 14.29
CA ALA A 6 8.54 -23.10 13.34
C ALA A 6 7.43 -22.21 12.76
N GLU A 7 6.95 -21.19 13.48
CA GLU A 7 5.79 -20.40 13.06
C GLU A 7 6.15 -19.12 12.26
N LEU A 8 7.39 -18.65 12.34
CA LEU A 8 7.93 -17.58 11.47
C LEU A 8 8.52 -18.10 10.14
N ILE A 9 8.35 -19.40 9.85
CA ILE A 9 8.95 -20.04 8.67
C ILE A 9 8.16 -19.63 7.44
N ASN A 10 8.68 -18.64 6.71
CA ASN A 10 8.35 -18.25 5.34
C ASN A 10 7.45 -17.03 5.15
N GLU A 11 7.15 -16.20 6.15
CA GLU A 11 6.41 -14.95 5.88
C GLU A 11 7.17 -14.03 4.90
N PHE A 12 8.48 -13.90 5.11
CA PHE A 12 9.37 -13.12 4.25
C PHE A 12 9.43 -13.69 2.82
N GLU A 13 9.55 -15.01 2.71
CA GLU A 13 9.49 -15.72 1.44
C GLU A 13 8.12 -15.57 0.76
N CYS A 14 7.02 -15.64 1.51
CA CYS A 14 5.67 -15.48 0.97
C CYS A 14 5.45 -14.07 0.42
N GLN A 15 5.95 -13.05 1.14
CA GLN A 15 5.91 -11.66 0.68
C GLN A 15 6.70 -11.50 -0.63
N TYR A 16 7.94 -12.00 -0.66
CA TYR A 16 8.81 -11.84 -1.82
C TYR A 16 8.30 -12.59 -3.06
N TYR A 17 7.90 -13.86 -2.91
CA TYR A 17 7.46 -14.67 -4.05
C TYR A 17 5.99 -14.44 -4.42
N GLY A 18 5.18 -13.86 -3.53
CA GLY A 18 3.74 -13.71 -3.71
C GLY A 18 2.94 -15.02 -3.59
N PHE A 19 3.59 -16.11 -3.16
CA PHE A 19 2.97 -17.40 -2.90
C PHE A 19 3.70 -18.14 -1.78
N SER A 20 3.03 -19.12 -1.15
CA SER A 20 3.65 -19.96 -0.13
C SER A 20 4.54 -21.04 -0.76
N PRO A 21 5.85 -21.08 -0.45
CA PRO A 21 6.73 -22.16 -0.92
C PRO A 21 6.24 -23.57 -0.54
N ALA A 22 5.63 -23.71 0.64
CA ALA A 22 5.00 -24.97 1.07
C ALA A 22 3.80 -25.29 0.17
N GLY A 23 2.94 -24.30 -0.09
CA GLY A 23 1.80 -24.44 -1.01
C GLY A 23 2.22 -24.79 -2.45
N PHE A 24 3.37 -24.31 -2.91
CA PHE A 24 3.95 -24.73 -4.18
C PHE A 24 4.28 -26.23 -4.19
N THR A 25 4.98 -26.73 -3.16
CA THR A 25 5.35 -28.15 -3.10
C THR A 25 4.13 -29.07 -2.99
N ASP A 26 3.09 -28.64 -2.26
CA ASP A 26 1.81 -29.35 -2.19
C ASP A 26 1.10 -29.38 -3.54
N SER A 27 1.11 -28.26 -4.27
CA SER A 27 0.55 -28.18 -5.63
C SER A 27 1.25 -29.15 -6.58
N VAL A 28 2.59 -29.26 -6.52
CA VAL A 28 3.36 -30.22 -7.33
C VAL A 28 2.97 -31.67 -6.98
N TYR A 29 2.83 -31.99 -5.69
CA TYR A 29 2.38 -33.31 -5.25
C TYR A 29 0.98 -33.65 -5.78
N ASN A 30 0.05 -32.70 -5.65
CA ASN A 30 -1.33 -32.86 -6.13
C ASN A 30 -1.40 -32.99 -7.65
N ILE A 31 -0.59 -32.25 -8.41
CA ILE A 31 -0.47 -32.41 -9.86
C ILE A 31 0.06 -33.80 -10.21
N ALA A 32 1.09 -34.28 -9.51
CA ALA A 32 1.62 -35.62 -9.75
C ALA A 32 0.57 -36.71 -9.51
N ILE A 33 -0.25 -36.59 -8.47
CA ILE A 33 -1.38 -37.50 -8.22
C ILE A 33 -2.36 -37.47 -9.38
N LYS A 34 -2.80 -36.27 -9.81
CA LYS A 34 -3.77 -36.12 -10.90
C LYS A 34 -3.24 -36.68 -12.22
N SER A 35 -2.00 -36.38 -12.57
CA SER A 35 -1.36 -36.91 -13.78
C SER A 35 -1.23 -38.42 -13.74
N TRP A 36 -0.95 -39.01 -12.57
CA TRP A 36 -0.95 -40.46 -12.41
C TRP A 36 -2.35 -41.06 -12.57
N GLU A 37 -3.37 -40.42 -11.97
CA GLU A 37 -4.78 -40.84 -12.11
C GLU A 37 -5.22 -40.86 -13.58
N GLU A 38 -4.86 -39.83 -14.34
CA GLU A 38 -5.13 -39.73 -15.78
C GLU A 38 -4.42 -40.83 -16.57
N ALA A 39 -3.12 -41.06 -16.31
CA ALA A 39 -2.35 -42.10 -16.96
C ALA A 39 -2.92 -43.51 -16.68
N VAL A 40 -3.31 -43.78 -15.43
CA VAL A 40 -3.94 -45.06 -15.05
C VAL A 40 -5.27 -45.24 -15.77
N LYS A 41 -6.13 -44.21 -15.80
CA LYS A 41 -7.40 -44.25 -16.53
C LYS A 41 -7.19 -44.53 -18.01
N GLU A 42 -6.24 -43.85 -18.65
CA GLU A 42 -5.93 -44.03 -20.06
C GLU A 42 -5.51 -45.49 -20.37
N VAL A 43 -4.61 -46.07 -19.57
CA VAL A 43 -4.15 -47.45 -19.75
C VAL A 43 -5.30 -48.45 -19.54
N VAL A 44 -6.08 -48.27 -18.48
CA VAL A 44 -7.21 -49.16 -18.15
C VAL A 44 -8.31 -49.10 -19.21
N SER A 45 -8.57 -47.92 -19.78
CA SER A 45 -9.55 -47.75 -20.87
C SER A 45 -9.10 -48.37 -22.19
N LYS A 46 -7.79 -48.46 -22.44
CA LYS A 46 -7.24 -49.04 -23.69
C LYS A 46 -7.10 -50.56 -23.63
N GLU A 47 -7.00 -51.16 -22.44
CA GLU A 47 -6.81 -52.60 -22.28
C GLU A 47 -8.16 -53.35 -22.23
N PRO A 48 -8.52 -54.16 -23.26
CA PRO A 48 -9.82 -54.81 -23.34
C PRO A 48 -10.12 -55.76 -22.16
N ARG A 49 -9.08 -56.35 -21.56
CA ARG A 49 -9.20 -57.22 -20.39
C ARG A 49 -9.57 -56.46 -19.12
N LEU A 50 -9.19 -55.18 -19.03
CA LEU A 50 -9.44 -54.32 -17.88
C LEU A 50 -10.69 -53.44 -18.06
N ALA A 51 -11.30 -53.45 -19.24
CA ALA A 51 -12.52 -52.70 -19.54
C ALA A 51 -13.69 -53.00 -18.58
N ARG A 52 -13.79 -54.23 -18.04
CA ARG A 52 -14.81 -54.58 -17.02
C ARG A 52 -14.55 -53.90 -15.67
N VAL A 53 -13.31 -53.57 -15.36
CA VAL A 53 -12.87 -52.96 -14.09
C VAL A 53 -12.73 -51.44 -14.22
N ALA A 54 -12.64 -50.92 -15.44
CA ALA A 54 -12.64 -49.49 -15.75
C ALA A 54 -13.87 -48.74 -15.19
N ASN A 55 -15.01 -49.40 -15.09
CA ASN A 55 -16.24 -48.82 -14.54
C ASN A 55 -16.29 -48.89 -12.99
N ASN A 56 -15.36 -49.58 -12.34
CA ASN A 56 -15.31 -49.68 -10.89
C ASN A 56 -14.46 -48.55 -10.30
N LYS A 57 -15.14 -47.50 -9.82
CA LYS A 57 -14.53 -46.32 -9.22
C LYS A 57 -13.67 -46.62 -7.99
N MET A 58 -14.05 -47.59 -7.15
CA MET A 58 -13.24 -47.98 -5.98
C MET A 58 -11.92 -48.62 -6.41
N PHE A 59 -11.98 -49.56 -7.35
CA PHE A 59 -10.79 -50.23 -7.87
C PHE A 59 -9.81 -49.25 -8.51
N LEU A 60 -10.32 -48.32 -9.33
CA LEU A 60 -9.48 -47.28 -9.93
C LEU A 60 -8.84 -46.40 -8.87
N THR A 61 -9.59 -46.00 -7.83
CA THR A 61 -9.05 -45.17 -6.74
C THR A 61 -7.91 -45.89 -6.01
N GLU A 62 -8.08 -47.18 -5.73
CA GLU A 62 -7.09 -48.01 -5.04
C GLU A 62 -5.85 -48.27 -5.89
N LEU A 63 -6.04 -48.50 -7.19
CA LEU A 63 -4.94 -48.65 -8.16
C LEU A 63 -4.11 -47.36 -8.28
N THR A 64 -4.78 -46.20 -8.32
CA THR A 64 -4.12 -44.89 -8.36
C THR A 64 -3.38 -44.60 -7.05
N GLY A 65 -3.98 -44.91 -5.90
CA GLY A 65 -3.39 -44.73 -4.58
C GLY A 65 -2.17 -45.60 -4.30
N MET A 66 -2.12 -46.82 -4.89
CA MET A 66 -1.08 -47.81 -4.61
C MET A 66 0.35 -47.30 -4.84
N ILE A 67 0.59 -46.38 -5.78
CA ILE A 67 1.92 -45.80 -5.99
C ILE A 67 2.28 -44.80 -4.89
N PHE A 68 1.35 -43.92 -4.50
CA PHE A 68 1.59 -42.85 -3.54
C PHE A 68 1.60 -43.36 -2.08
N ASP A 69 1.01 -44.53 -1.82
CA ASP A 69 1.12 -45.22 -0.54
C ASP A 69 2.50 -45.85 -0.31
N ARG A 70 3.32 -46.00 -1.36
CA ARG A 70 4.66 -46.55 -1.22
C ARG A 70 5.54 -45.60 -0.42
N LYS A 71 6.16 -46.13 0.64
CA LYS A 71 7.12 -45.40 1.48
C LYS A 71 8.21 -44.70 0.66
N ALA A 72 8.70 -45.34 -0.41
CA ALA A 72 9.72 -44.77 -1.30
C ALA A 72 9.25 -43.48 -1.99
N VAL A 73 8.01 -43.46 -2.50
CA VAL A 73 7.44 -42.29 -3.17
C VAL A 73 7.20 -41.17 -2.17
N ARG A 74 6.64 -41.50 -1.00
CA ARG A 74 6.47 -40.53 0.10
C ARG A 74 7.80 -39.92 0.55
N MET A 75 8.85 -40.73 0.71
CA MET A 75 10.18 -40.23 1.06
C MET A 75 10.79 -39.36 -0.05
N ALA A 76 10.56 -39.71 -1.33
CA ALA A 76 11.02 -38.90 -2.45
C ALA A 76 10.35 -37.51 -2.45
N PHE A 77 9.03 -37.43 -2.26
CA PHE A 77 8.33 -36.15 -2.17
C PHE A 77 8.73 -35.35 -0.93
N ASN A 78 8.90 -36.00 0.23
CA ASN A 78 9.40 -35.31 1.42
C ASN A 78 10.81 -34.72 1.19
N THR A 79 11.69 -35.47 0.53
CA THR A 79 13.05 -35.00 0.20
C THR A 79 13.01 -33.86 -0.81
N PHE A 80 12.10 -33.94 -1.79
CA PHE A 80 11.86 -32.86 -2.74
C PHE A 80 11.40 -31.59 -2.01
N THR A 81 10.38 -31.69 -1.16
CA THR A 81 9.86 -30.58 -0.36
C THR A 81 10.95 -29.95 0.49
N ASP A 82 11.71 -30.75 1.25
CA ASP A 82 12.81 -30.25 2.08
C ASP A 82 13.85 -29.46 1.26
N ARG A 83 14.28 -30.02 0.12
CA ARG A 83 15.30 -29.37 -0.73
C ARG A 83 14.78 -28.08 -1.36
N VAL A 84 13.54 -28.08 -1.84
CA VAL A 84 12.92 -26.92 -2.46
C VAL A 84 12.77 -25.80 -1.44
N LEU A 85 12.27 -26.10 -0.25
CA LEU A 85 12.12 -25.11 0.82
C LEU A 85 13.46 -24.59 1.32
N LYS A 86 14.49 -25.44 1.40
CA LYS A 86 15.79 -25.07 1.99
C LYS A 86 16.75 -24.38 1.03
N TYR A 87 16.77 -24.78 -0.25
CA TYR A 87 17.81 -24.35 -1.19
C TYR A 87 17.29 -23.54 -2.37
N ILE A 88 15.99 -23.59 -2.66
CA ILE A 88 15.41 -22.86 -3.81
C ILE A 88 14.66 -21.63 -3.33
N PHE A 89 13.70 -21.83 -2.41
CA PHE A 89 12.85 -20.75 -1.94
C PHE A 89 13.30 -20.11 -0.63
N ARG A 90 14.37 -20.59 0.01
CA ARG A 90 14.87 -19.93 1.22
C ARG A 90 15.59 -18.65 0.85
N ILE A 91 15.15 -17.53 1.40
CA ILE A 91 15.91 -16.29 1.31
C ILE A 91 16.94 -16.31 2.46
N PRO A 92 18.25 -16.20 2.16
CA PRO A 92 19.26 -16.20 3.21
C PRO A 92 19.07 -15.03 4.17
N ARG A 93 19.19 -15.28 5.49
CA ARG A 93 19.05 -14.24 6.53
C ARG A 93 20.05 -13.08 6.40
N CYS A 94 21.14 -13.26 5.66
CA CYS A 94 22.15 -12.23 5.40
C CYS A 94 21.82 -11.35 4.18
N VAL A 95 20.73 -11.60 3.47
CA VAL A 95 20.33 -10.85 2.28
C VAL A 95 19.18 -9.93 2.63
N THR A 96 19.40 -8.64 2.41
CA THR A 96 18.33 -7.63 2.39
C THR A 96 17.72 -7.59 1.00
N LEU A 97 16.41 -7.76 0.91
CA LEU A 97 15.69 -7.64 -0.36
C LEU A 97 15.67 -6.18 -0.83
N PRO A 98 15.63 -5.92 -2.15
CA PRO A 98 15.59 -4.55 -2.68
C PRO A 98 14.43 -3.72 -2.12
N GLU A 99 13.26 -4.32 -1.90
CA GLU A 99 12.08 -3.67 -1.34
C GLU A 99 12.23 -3.19 0.12
N HIS A 100 13.23 -3.71 0.83
CA HIS A 100 13.53 -3.35 2.21
C HIS A 100 14.83 -2.55 2.34
N MET A 101 15.47 -2.18 1.22
CA MET A 101 16.75 -1.48 1.24
C MET A 101 16.63 -0.12 1.93
N ASP A 102 15.58 0.65 1.63
CA ASP A 102 15.39 1.97 2.24
C ASP A 102 15.16 1.87 3.75
N THR A 103 14.35 0.90 4.19
CA THR A 103 14.13 0.63 5.62
C THR A 103 15.42 0.20 6.31
N PHE A 104 16.22 -0.64 5.66
CA PHE A 104 17.51 -1.08 6.18
C PHE A 104 18.51 0.07 6.28
N MET A 105 18.61 0.91 5.25
CA MET A 105 19.45 2.11 5.26
C MET A 105 19.03 3.09 6.34
N LEU A 106 17.72 3.26 6.54
CA LEU A 106 17.14 4.11 7.56
C LEU A 106 17.37 3.56 8.98
N MET A 107 17.45 2.24 9.16
CA MET A 107 17.86 1.65 10.45
C MET A 107 19.35 1.84 10.75
N LEU A 108 20.19 1.96 9.71
CA LEU A 108 21.63 2.13 9.84
C LEU A 108 22.09 3.59 9.86
N SER A 109 21.20 4.55 9.55
CA SER A 109 21.55 5.95 9.55
C SER A 109 21.68 6.49 10.96
N ASP A 110 22.85 7.06 11.27
CA ASP A 110 23.11 7.83 12.50
C ASP A 110 22.73 9.31 12.32
N ASP A 111 21.76 9.64 11.46
CA ASP A 111 21.39 11.03 11.21
C ASP A 111 20.71 11.60 12.46
N PRO A 112 21.29 12.61 13.13
CA PRO A 112 20.69 13.19 14.33
C PRO A 112 19.36 13.92 14.05
N ASN A 113 19.03 14.19 12.79
CA ASN A 113 17.74 14.77 12.39
C ASN A 113 16.67 13.72 12.09
N GLN A 114 17.03 12.44 12.14
CA GLN A 114 16.09 11.36 11.91
C GLN A 114 15.17 11.25 13.12
N MET A 115 13.88 11.53 12.88
CA MET A 115 12.87 11.50 13.92
C MET A 115 12.25 10.11 14.00
N ASP A 116 11.93 9.68 15.22
CA ASP A 116 11.12 8.49 15.42
C ASP A 116 9.73 8.67 14.78
N VAL A 117 9.12 7.56 14.38
CA VAL A 117 7.80 7.55 13.73
C VAL A 117 6.76 8.23 14.62
N SER A 118 6.83 8.05 15.94
CA SER A 118 5.92 8.68 16.90
C SER A 118 6.08 10.21 16.96
N ASP A 119 7.31 10.69 16.86
CA ASP A 119 7.60 12.12 16.85
C ASP A 119 7.16 12.76 15.53
N LEU A 120 7.34 12.04 14.41
CA LEU A 120 6.88 12.47 13.09
C LEU A 120 5.36 12.58 13.04
N ASP A 121 4.64 11.58 13.57
CA ASP A 121 3.18 11.58 13.65
C ASP A 121 2.66 12.77 14.50
N ARG A 122 3.33 13.05 15.62
CA ARG A 122 3.04 14.23 16.44
C ARG A 122 3.24 15.53 15.67
N GLN A 123 4.28 15.64 14.83
CA GLN A 123 4.49 16.82 14.00
C GLN A 123 3.43 16.95 12.91
N CYS A 124 3.09 15.85 12.24
CA CYS A 124 2.01 15.82 11.25
C CYS A 124 0.70 16.33 11.87
N LYS A 125 0.35 15.87 13.07
CA LYS A 125 -0.84 16.32 13.78
C LYS A 125 -0.80 17.81 14.13
N LYS A 126 0.34 18.32 14.61
CA LYS A 126 0.51 19.76 14.86
C LYS A 126 0.34 20.59 13.60
N LEU A 127 0.88 20.12 12.47
CA LEU A 127 0.72 20.80 11.19
C LEU A 127 -0.74 20.77 10.73
N GLU A 128 -1.42 19.65 10.91
CA GLU A 128 -2.85 19.52 10.58
C GLU A 128 -3.70 20.51 11.39
N ASP A 129 -3.49 20.59 12.70
CA ASP A 129 -4.17 21.55 13.57
C ASP A 129 -3.88 23.01 13.13
N CYS A 130 -2.62 23.31 12.79
CA CYS A 130 -2.23 24.64 12.32
C CYS A 130 -2.85 24.99 10.96
N ILE A 131 -2.99 24.02 10.05
CA ILE A 131 -3.67 24.21 8.77
C ILE A 131 -5.14 24.54 9.00
N VAL A 132 -5.80 23.83 9.92
CA VAL A 132 -7.20 24.08 10.27
C VAL A 132 -7.38 25.49 10.83
N GLU A 133 -6.55 25.89 11.79
CA GLU A 133 -6.56 27.24 12.37
C GLU A 133 -6.39 28.32 11.30
N LYS A 134 -5.38 28.17 10.42
CA LYS A 134 -5.15 29.12 9.33
C LYS A 134 -6.31 29.21 8.34
N ARG A 135 -7.04 28.11 8.11
CA ARG A 135 -8.24 28.12 7.26
C ARG A 135 -9.37 28.93 7.88
N PHE A 136 -9.57 28.84 9.20
CA PHE A 136 -10.56 29.66 9.89
C PHE A 136 -10.19 31.15 9.81
N ILE A 137 -8.95 31.50 10.14
CA ILE A 137 -8.48 32.89 10.06
C ILE A 137 -8.65 33.46 8.64
N LEU A 138 -8.30 32.68 7.61
CA LEU A 138 -8.46 33.10 6.23
C LEU A 138 -9.94 33.31 5.85
N ASN A 139 -10.83 32.46 6.34
CA ASN A 139 -12.27 32.59 6.12
C ASN A 139 -12.82 33.87 6.77
N ASP A 140 -12.44 34.13 8.02
CA ASP A 140 -12.85 35.33 8.75
C ASP A 140 -12.34 36.60 8.05
N LEU A 141 -11.08 36.61 7.61
CA LEU A 141 -10.52 37.75 6.88
C LEU A 141 -11.22 37.99 5.53
N ASN A 142 -11.59 36.93 4.81
CA ASN A 142 -12.36 37.06 3.57
C ASN A 142 -13.76 37.62 3.81
N GLU A 143 -14.38 37.26 4.94
CA GLU A 143 -15.67 37.82 5.36
C GLU A 143 -15.55 39.32 5.64
N GLU A 144 -14.54 39.74 6.41
CA GLU A 144 -14.26 41.16 6.68
C GLU A 144 -14.00 41.95 5.40
N ILE A 145 -13.25 41.38 4.45
CA ILE A 145 -13.00 42.01 3.14
C ILE A 145 -14.33 42.17 2.37
N ARG A 146 -15.23 41.19 2.43
CA ARG A 146 -16.53 41.29 1.78
C ARG A 146 -17.37 42.41 2.39
N GLU A 147 -17.45 42.46 3.72
CA GLU A 147 -18.17 43.52 4.43
C GLU A 147 -17.61 44.92 4.10
N ALA A 148 -16.29 45.07 4.07
CA ALA A 148 -15.65 46.33 3.69
C ALA A 148 -15.99 46.74 2.25
N ASN A 149 -16.00 45.78 1.31
CA ASN A 149 -16.38 46.04 -0.07
C ASN A 149 -17.86 46.45 -0.20
N ASP A 150 -18.76 45.81 0.56
CA ASP A 150 -20.18 46.17 0.59
C ASP A 150 -20.37 47.62 1.09
N VAL A 151 -19.64 48.03 2.13
CA VAL A 151 -19.64 49.41 2.63
C VAL A 151 -19.11 50.39 1.58
N VAL A 152 -18.03 50.05 0.90
CA VAL A 152 -17.46 50.87 -0.18
C VAL A 152 -18.46 51.05 -1.33
N GLU A 153 -19.21 50.01 -1.69
CA GLU A 153 -20.25 50.08 -2.72
C GLU A 153 -21.40 51.03 -2.32
N VAL A 154 -21.88 50.92 -1.07
CA VAL A 154 -22.91 51.81 -0.53
C VAL A 154 -22.42 53.27 -0.52
N LEU A 155 -21.21 53.51 -0.02
CA LEU A 155 -20.63 54.85 0.01
C LEU A 155 -20.45 55.43 -1.40
N SER A 156 -19.99 54.61 -2.35
CA SER A 156 -19.84 55.02 -3.76
C SER A 156 -21.19 55.41 -4.37
N THR A 157 -22.25 54.65 -4.07
CA THR A 157 -23.61 54.95 -4.52
C THR A 157 -24.12 56.26 -3.91
N LEU A 158 -23.90 56.48 -2.61
CA LEU A 158 -24.29 57.73 -1.94
C LEU A 158 -23.54 58.94 -2.51
N VAL A 159 -22.24 58.82 -2.78
CA VAL A 159 -21.45 59.88 -3.43
C VAL A 159 -22.03 60.20 -4.81
N MET A 160 -22.32 59.18 -5.64
CA MET A 160 -22.92 59.39 -6.96
C MET A 160 -24.30 60.07 -6.88
N GLU A 161 -25.14 59.71 -5.90
CA GLU A 161 -26.44 60.35 -5.72
C GLU A 161 -26.31 61.80 -5.20
N LEU A 162 -25.34 62.08 -4.32
CA LEU A 162 -25.03 63.44 -3.88
C LEU A 162 -24.51 64.32 -5.02
N GLU A 163 -23.66 63.77 -5.90
CA GLU A 163 -23.19 64.46 -7.11
C GLU A 163 -24.35 64.76 -8.08
N LYS A 164 -25.35 63.87 -8.19
CA LYS A 164 -26.56 64.12 -9.01
C LYS A 164 -27.47 65.20 -8.40
N ILE A 165 -27.55 65.28 -7.06
CA ILE A 165 -28.37 66.27 -6.34
C ILE A 165 -27.67 67.63 -6.25
N SER A 166 -26.35 67.69 -6.40
CA SER A 166 -25.54 68.92 -6.45
C SER A 166 -25.01 69.21 -7.86
N PRO A 167 -25.84 69.62 -8.85
CA PRO A 167 -25.34 70.25 -10.05
C PRO A 167 -25.14 71.74 -9.78
N SER A 168 -24.23 72.11 -8.87
CA SER A 168 -23.57 73.42 -8.76
C SER A 168 -22.94 73.63 -7.37
N ALA A 169 -21.66 73.33 -7.24
CA ALA A 169 -20.73 74.11 -6.43
C ALA A 169 -19.32 73.86 -6.97
N ASP A 170 -18.69 74.96 -7.37
CA ASP A 170 -17.43 75.01 -8.09
C ASP A 170 -16.29 74.20 -7.46
N LEU A 171 -15.45 73.68 -8.35
CA LEU A 171 -14.11 73.19 -8.12
C LEU A 171 -13.32 74.17 -7.22
N GLU A 172 -12.99 73.75 -6.00
CA GLU A 172 -11.78 74.23 -5.35
C GLU A 172 -10.93 73.05 -4.87
N SER A 173 -9.77 72.98 -5.52
CA SER A 173 -8.66 72.06 -5.34
C SER A 173 -8.22 71.96 -3.89
N ILE A 174 -8.32 70.76 -3.30
CA ILE A 174 -7.56 70.43 -2.10
C ILE A 174 -6.40 69.53 -2.52
N ASN A 175 -5.28 70.20 -2.72
CA ASN A 175 -3.94 69.64 -2.92
C ASN A 175 -3.47 69.05 -1.58
N ILE A 176 -3.33 67.72 -1.47
CA ILE A 176 -2.61 67.10 -0.35
C ILE A 176 -1.44 66.32 -0.93
N SER A 177 -0.27 66.93 -0.72
CA SER A 177 1.06 66.43 -1.01
C SER A 177 1.30 65.09 -0.30
N CYS A 178 1.66 64.07 -1.10
CA CYS A 178 2.18 62.80 -0.61
C CYS A 178 3.60 63.05 -0.08
N GLY A 179 3.79 62.92 1.24
CA GLY A 179 5.10 62.97 1.86
C GLY A 179 5.81 61.63 1.72
N ASP A 180 7.01 61.67 1.15
CA ASP A 180 7.91 60.52 0.96
C ASP A 180 8.20 59.80 2.29
N ILE A 181 7.97 58.48 2.32
CA ILE A 181 8.45 57.60 3.39
C ILE A 181 9.90 57.24 3.06
N ASN A 182 10.84 57.85 3.79
CA ASN A 182 12.23 57.41 3.83
C ASN A 182 12.33 56.02 4.47
N VAL A 183 12.81 55.05 3.70
CA VAL A 183 13.30 53.77 4.21
C VAL A 183 14.80 53.91 4.44
N THR A 184 15.25 53.77 5.70
CA THR A 184 16.67 53.61 6.02
C THR A 184 16.86 52.61 7.15
N GLY A 185 17.70 51.60 6.88
CA GLY A 185 18.64 51.00 7.83
C GLY A 185 18.18 49.76 8.56
#